data_AF-A0A292EAH4-F1
#
_entry.id   AF-A0A292EAH4-F1
#
_cell.length_a   1.000
_cell.length_b   1.000
_cell.length_c   1.000
_cell.angle_alpha   90.00
_cell.angle_beta   90.00
_cell.angle_gamma   90.00
#
_symmetry.space_group_name_H-M   'P 1'
#
loop_
_entity.id
_entity.type
_entity.pdbx_description
1 polymer ?
#
loop_
_entity_poly.entity_id
_entity_poly.type
_entity_poly.pdbx_seq_one_letter_code
_entity_poly.pdbx_strand_id
1 'polypeptide(L)'
;MLFRQSLFESVVERLSEEGADAADEESPAVSHRIHGMPGNYLADSLTTEPQEATRLQQAYLFLMEDGPFGELEAPPPPQARAPVIPAHLVRLSLEEIAEDLGIAPTDDRERLAERRRQFAKLNHPDRVEADFRERATKRMKIANLLIDEAIRRLSRSGETARRKNQGSQS
;
A
#
# COMPACT_ATOMS: atom_id res chain seq x y z
N MET A 1 -5.15 -42.10 -26.54
CA MET A 1 -5.43 -41.53 -25.21
C MET A 1 -5.65 -40.05 -25.40
N LEU A 2 -6.87 -39.60 -25.09
CA LEU A 2 -7.51 -38.38 -25.57
C LEU A 2 -7.59 -37.39 -24.40
N PHE A 3 -6.64 -36.47 -24.29
CA PHE A 3 -6.80 -35.28 -23.44
C PHE A 3 -6.69 -34.06 -24.35
N ARG A 4 -7.77 -33.83 -25.11
CA ARG A 4 -7.92 -32.71 -26.05
C ARG A 4 -8.83 -31.59 -25.53
N GLN A 5 -9.10 -31.56 -24.23
CA GLN A 5 -9.72 -30.40 -23.58
C GLN A 5 -8.88 -30.03 -22.38
N SER A 6 -8.36 -28.82 -22.41
CA SER A 6 -7.48 -28.27 -21.40
C SER A 6 -8.27 -28.00 -20.13
N LEU A 7 -7.65 -28.17 -18.94
CA LEU A 7 -8.26 -27.76 -17.67
C LEU A 7 -8.64 -26.27 -17.66
N PHE A 8 -8.01 -25.46 -18.52
CA PHE A 8 -8.40 -24.07 -18.75
C PHE A 8 -9.81 -23.94 -19.35
N GLU A 9 -10.19 -24.84 -20.25
CA GLU A 9 -11.49 -24.79 -20.94
C GLU A 9 -12.62 -25.09 -19.95
N SER A 10 -12.40 -26.03 -19.02
CA SER A 10 -13.33 -26.32 -17.92
C SER A 10 -13.49 -25.13 -16.94
N VAL A 11 -12.47 -24.30 -16.74
CA VAL A 11 -12.56 -23.11 -15.89
C VAL A 11 -13.25 -21.94 -16.61
N VAL A 12 -12.98 -21.77 -17.90
CA VAL A 12 -13.64 -20.74 -18.73
C VAL A 12 -15.13 -21.05 -18.90
N GLU A 13 -15.48 -22.32 -19.13
CA GLU A 13 -16.87 -22.76 -19.24
C GLU A 13 -17.62 -22.57 -17.92
N ARG A 14 -16.99 -22.93 -16.79
CA ARG A 14 -17.56 -22.67 -15.45
C ARG A 14 -17.77 -21.17 -15.16
N LEU A 15 -16.84 -20.30 -15.56
CA LEU A 15 -16.97 -18.84 -15.40
C LEU A 15 -18.07 -18.25 -16.31
N SER A 16 -18.26 -18.83 -17.48
CA SER A 16 -19.35 -18.47 -18.41
C SER A 16 -20.72 -18.84 -17.84
N GLU A 17 -20.82 -20.01 -17.20
CA GLU A 17 -22.04 -20.47 -16.54
C GLU A 17 -22.35 -19.65 -15.27
N GLU A 18 -21.34 -19.32 -14.45
CA GLU A 18 -21.50 -18.44 -13.28
C GLU A 18 -21.89 -17.00 -13.67
N GLY A 19 -21.56 -16.54 -14.88
CA GLY A 19 -21.96 -15.22 -15.41
C GLY A 19 -23.37 -15.17 -16.01
N ALA A 20 -23.93 -16.32 -16.41
CA ALA A 20 -25.28 -16.42 -16.95
C ALA A 20 -26.35 -16.48 -15.85
N ASP A 21 -26.05 -17.12 -14.71
CA ASP A 21 -26.96 -17.17 -13.54
C ASP A 21 -26.96 -15.86 -12.72
N ALA A 22 -26.03 -14.93 -12.97
CA ALA A 22 -26.03 -13.60 -12.36
C ALA A 22 -26.94 -12.59 -13.09
N ALA A 23 -27.55 -12.97 -14.21
CA ALA A 23 -28.36 -12.08 -15.04
C ALA A 23 -29.85 -12.01 -14.62
N ASP A 24 -30.33 -12.87 -13.71
CA ASP A 24 -31.75 -12.97 -13.35
C ASP A 24 -32.08 -12.68 -11.87
N GLU A 25 -31.18 -12.06 -11.11
CA GLU A 25 -31.55 -11.42 -9.83
C GLU A 25 -31.27 -9.91 -9.87
N GLU A 26 -32.27 -9.16 -10.35
CA GLU A 26 -32.46 -7.74 -10.03
C GLU A 26 -32.60 -7.59 -8.51
N SER A 27 -31.46 -7.56 -7.82
CA SER A 27 -31.39 -7.06 -6.45
C SER A 27 -31.73 -5.57 -6.49
N PRO A 28 -32.79 -5.09 -5.80
CA PRO A 28 -33.11 -3.67 -5.80
C PRO A 28 -31.94 -2.92 -5.17
N ALA A 29 -31.34 -2.02 -5.95
CA ALA A 29 -30.32 -1.10 -5.45
C ALA A 29 -30.89 -0.35 -4.25
N VAL A 30 -30.44 -0.70 -3.05
CA VAL A 30 -30.86 -0.04 -1.82
C VAL A 30 -30.24 1.35 -1.86
N SER A 31 -31.01 2.34 -2.32
CA SER A 31 -30.57 3.72 -2.34
C SER A 31 -30.46 4.20 -0.89
N HIS A 32 -29.24 4.30 -0.37
CA HIS A 32 -28.97 4.98 0.90
C HIS A 32 -29.16 6.48 0.69
N ARG A 33 -30.43 6.92 0.70
CA ARG A 33 -30.81 8.32 0.54
C ARG A 33 -30.45 9.05 1.84
N ILE A 34 -29.36 9.81 1.83
CA ILE A 34 -28.96 10.69 2.93
C ILE A 34 -30.11 11.68 3.18
N HIS A 35 -30.88 11.46 4.25
CA HIS A 35 -31.89 12.39 4.73
C HIS A 35 -31.17 13.56 5.40
N GLY A 36 -30.98 14.67 4.68
CA GLY A 36 -30.37 15.84 5.29
C GLY A 36 -29.97 17.00 4.39
N MET A 37 -30.06 16.87 3.06
CA MET A 37 -29.82 18.02 2.17
C MET A 37 -31.17 18.68 1.85
N PRO A 38 -31.45 19.94 2.27
CA PRO A 38 -32.64 20.65 1.81
C PRO A 38 -32.50 20.85 0.30
N GLY A 39 -33.31 20.10 -0.46
CA GLY A 39 -33.34 20.07 -1.92
C GLY A 39 -33.92 21.32 -2.54
N ASN A 40 -33.33 22.48 -2.26
CA ASN A 40 -33.63 23.75 -2.95
C ASN A 40 -32.56 24.08 -4.00
N TYR A 41 -31.98 23.07 -4.64
CA TYR A 41 -31.31 23.28 -5.91
C TYR A 41 -32.40 23.46 -6.98
N LEU A 42 -32.93 24.68 -7.07
CA LEU A 42 -33.56 25.17 -8.28
C LEU A 42 -32.43 25.33 -9.30
N ALA A 43 -32.12 24.23 -9.98
CA ALA A 43 -31.57 24.35 -11.32
C ALA A 43 -32.67 25.04 -12.12
N ASP A 44 -32.63 26.37 -12.15
CA ASP A 44 -33.33 27.11 -13.18
C ASP A 44 -32.77 26.56 -14.48
N SER A 45 -33.49 25.62 -15.09
CA SER A 45 -33.18 25.12 -16.41
C SER A 45 -33.51 26.29 -17.33
N LEU A 46 -32.59 27.25 -17.39
CA LEU A 46 -32.44 28.13 -18.51
C LEU A 46 -32.33 27.21 -19.71
N THR A 47 -33.47 26.90 -20.33
CA THR A 47 -33.54 26.46 -21.72
C THR A 47 -33.02 27.63 -22.50
N THR A 48 -31.70 27.76 -22.48
CA THR A 48 -30.99 28.78 -23.22
C THR A 48 -31.25 28.37 -24.65
N GLU A 49 -32.04 29.17 -25.37
CA GLU A 49 -32.28 28.97 -26.79
C GLU A 49 -30.91 28.72 -27.43
N PRO A 50 -30.76 27.75 -28.35
CA PRO A 50 -29.46 27.36 -28.89
C PRO A 50 -28.67 28.56 -29.44
N GLN A 51 -29.38 29.61 -29.87
CA GLN A 51 -28.83 30.88 -30.31
C GLN A 51 -28.26 31.74 -29.17
N GLU A 52 -28.90 31.76 -28.00
CA GLU A 52 -28.38 32.41 -26.79
C GLU A 52 -27.18 31.65 -26.23
N ALA A 53 -27.19 30.32 -26.29
CA ALA A 53 -26.06 29.49 -25.85
C ALA A 53 -24.83 29.76 -26.71
N THR A 54 -25.05 29.88 -28.03
CA THR A 54 -24.02 30.26 -29.00
C THR A 54 -23.50 31.68 -28.72
N ARG A 55 -24.39 32.64 -28.44
CA ARG A 55 -24.01 34.03 -28.17
C ARG A 55 -23.24 34.18 -26.85
N LEU A 56 -23.64 33.47 -25.80
CA LEU A 56 -22.92 33.44 -24.52
C LEU A 56 -21.55 32.80 -24.68
N GLN A 57 -21.45 31.70 -25.44
CA GLN A 57 -20.18 31.05 -25.75
C GLN A 57 -19.25 31.98 -26.56
N GLN A 58 -19.78 32.72 -27.53
CA GLN A 58 -19.01 33.73 -28.29
C GLN A 58 -18.55 34.90 -27.42
N ALA A 59 -19.40 35.40 -26.52
CA ALA A 59 -19.02 36.46 -25.58
C ALA A 59 -17.94 35.99 -24.59
N TYR A 60 -18.04 34.73 -24.13
CA TYR A 60 -17.03 34.10 -23.30
C TYR A 60 -15.68 33.96 -24.04
N LEU A 61 -15.70 33.50 -25.29
CA LEU A 61 -14.50 33.37 -26.13
C LEU A 61 -13.87 34.73 -26.44
N PHE A 62 -14.67 35.74 -26.77
CA PHE A 62 -14.20 37.10 -27.00
C PHE A 62 -13.51 37.70 -25.76
N LEU A 63 -14.04 37.45 -24.56
CA LEU A 63 -13.42 37.88 -23.31
C LEU A 63 -12.11 37.11 -23.00
N MET A 64 -11.99 35.86 -23.49
CA MET A 64 -10.76 35.05 -23.36
C MET A 64 -9.70 35.40 -24.40
N GLU A 65 -10.10 35.93 -25.57
CA GLU A 65 -9.20 36.32 -26.67
C GLU A 65 -8.30 37.51 -26.30
N ASP A 66 -8.79 38.44 -25.47
CA ASP A 66 -8.05 39.64 -25.03
C ASP A 66 -7.47 39.52 -23.59
N GLY A 67 -7.54 38.35 -22.96
CA GLY A 67 -6.99 38.13 -21.62
C GLY A 67 -5.45 38.03 -21.62
N PRO A 68 -4.76 38.37 -20.52
CA PRO A 68 -3.30 38.19 -20.35
C PRO A 68 -2.88 36.71 -20.24
N PHE A 69 -3.68 35.80 -20.80
CA PHE A 69 -3.53 34.35 -20.81
C PHE A 69 -3.25 33.81 -22.22
N GLY A 70 -2.98 34.68 -23.20
CA GLY A 70 -2.41 34.29 -24.49
C GLY A 70 -1.13 33.49 -24.24
N GLU A 71 -1.13 32.24 -24.70
CA GLU A 71 -0.02 31.29 -24.53
C GLU A 71 0.46 31.13 -23.09
N LEU A 72 -0.44 30.70 -22.18
CA LEU A 72 0.04 29.92 -21.03
C LEU A 72 0.67 28.64 -21.60
N GLU A 73 1.99 28.68 -21.80
CA GLU A 73 2.82 27.51 -22.06
C GLU A 73 2.37 26.42 -21.08
N ALA A 74 1.83 25.31 -21.60
CA ALA A 74 1.35 24.23 -20.76
C ALA A 74 2.47 23.90 -19.78
N PRO A 75 2.21 23.89 -18.45
CA PRO A 75 3.26 23.63 -17.48
C PRO A 75 3.95 22.33 -17.92
N PRO A 76 5.29 22.30 -17.97
CA PRO A 76 6.01 21.13 -18.46
C PRO A 76 5.44 19.91 -17.74
N PRO A 77 5.23 18.78 -18.46
CA PRO A 77 4.65 17.58 -17.86
C PRO A 77 5.40 17.32 -16.56
N PRO A 78 4.68 17.07 -15.43
CA PRO A 78 5.31 16.97 -14.13
C PRO A 78 6.45 15.98 -14.27
N GLN A 79 7.69 16.49 -14.18
CA GLN A 79 8.88 15.67 -14.31
C GLN A 79 8.72 14.57 -13.27
N ALA A 80 8.63 13.32 -13.73
CA ALA A 80 8.50 12.17 -12.84
C ALA A 80 9.71 12.22 -11.89
N ARG A 81 9.47 12.71 -10.67
CA ARG A 81 10.53 12.83 -9.67
C ARG A 81 11.05 11.43 -9.45
N ALA A 82 12.31 11.19 -9.83
CA ALA A 82 12.95 9.90 -9.61
C ALA A 82 12.75 9.51 -8.14
N PRO A 83 12.37 8.26 -7.85
CA PRO A 83 12.10 7.84 -6.49
C PRO A 83 13.36 8.03 -5.64
N VAL A 84 13.28 8.93 -4.66
CA VAL A 84 14.40 9.22 -3.77
C VAL A 84 14.53 8.04 -2.80
N ILE A 85 15.67 7.35 -2.86
CA ILE A 85 15.96 6.20 -2.00
C ILE A 85 15.99 6.66 -0.54
N PRO A 86 15.18 6.09 0.37
CA PRO A 86 15.31 6.34 1.80
C PRO A 86 16.70 5.95 2.32
N ALA A 87 17.32 6.81 3.13
CA ALA A 87 18.70 6.62 3.60
C ALA A 87 18.93 5.27 4.30
N HIS A 88 17.94 4.78 5.06
CA HIS A 88 18.04 3.49 5.74
C HIS A 88 18.09 2.29 4.79
N LEU A 89 17.52 2.39 3.59
CA LEU A 89 17.60 1.32 2.60
C LEU A 89 18.98 1.24 1.93
N VAL A 90 19.85 2.23 2.11
CA VAL A 90 21.22 2.21 1.62
C VAL A 90 22.11 1.30 2.47
N ARG A 91 21.87 1.28 3.79
CA ARG A 91 22.60 0.49 4.78
C ARG A 91 22.21 -1.00 4.69
N LEU A 92 23.10 -1.86 4.20
CA LEU A 92 22.79 -3.28 3.94
C LEU A 92 23.76 -4.25 4.64
N SER A 93 24.76 -3.75 5.36
CA SER A 93 25.68 -4.60 6.12
C SER A 93 25.01 -5.13 7.40
N LEU A 94 25.58 -6.20 7.95
CA LEU A 94 25.05 -6.84 9.15
C LEU A 94 25.21 -5.92 10.38
N GLU A 95 26.33 -5.23 10.46
CA GLU A 95 26.69 -4.30 11.54
C GLU A 95 25.74 -3.10 11.56
N GLU A 96 25.49 -2.48 10.41
CA GLU A 96 24.56 -1.34 10.31
C GLU A 96 23.13 -1.73 10.68
N ILE A 97 22.69 -2.92 10.28
CA ILE A 97 21.35 -3.40 10.61
C ILE A 97 21.26 -3.74 12.10
N ALA A 98 22.33 -4.26 12.70
CA ALA A 98 22.39 -4.48 14.14
C ALA A 98 22.30 -3.16 14.93
N GLU A 99 22.99 -2.11 14.47
CA GLU A 99 22.88 -0.75 15.02
C GLU A 99 21.46 -0.20 14.90
N ASP A 100 20.87 -0.29 13.70
CA ASP A 100 19.51 0.19 13.43
C ASP A 100 18.46 -0.54 14.28
N LEU A 101 18.69 -1.82 14.59
CA LEU A 101 17.81 -2.65 15.39
C LEU A 101 17.96 -2.37 16.90
N GLY A 102 19.17 -1.98 17.32
CA GLY A 102 19.49 -1.55 18.68
C GLY A 102 19.32 -2.63 19.75
N ILE A 103 19.51 -3.92 19.41
CA ILE A 103 19.38 -5.01 20.38
C ILE A 103 20.38 -4.82 21.53
N ALA A 104 19.89 -4.81 22.77
CA ALA A 104 20.74 -4.79 23.96
C ALA A 104 20.92 -6.23 24.50
N PRO A 105 22.07 -6.54 25.13
CA PRO A 105 22.31 -7.86 25.73
C PRO A 105 21.39 -8.18 26.91
N THR A 106 20.75 -7.16 27.50
CA THR A 106 19.77 -7.27 28.58
C THR A 106 18.33 -7.40 28.09
N ASP A 107 18.08 -7.37 26.78
CA ASP A 107 16.73 -7.43 26.24
C ASP A 107 16.10 -8.80 26.52
N ASP A 108 14.84 -8.79 26.97
CA ASP A 108 14.02 -9.98 27.11
C ASP A 108 13.30 -10.33 25.79
N ARG A 109 12.54 -11.43 25.79
CA ARG A 109 11.83 -11.90 24.58
C ARG A 109 10.79 -10.89 24.10
N GLU A 110 10.13 -10.16 25.00
CA GLU A 110 9.09 -9.19 24.64
C GLU A 110 9.69 -7.95 23.99
N ARG A 111 10.81 -7.46 24.54
CA ARG A 111 11.59 -6.34 24.00
C ARG A 111 12.12 -6.65 22.60
N LEU A 112 12.65 -7.86 22.39
CA LEU A 112 13.09 -8.33 21.07
C LEU A 112 11.94 -8.39 20.05
N ALA A 113 10.75 -8.84 20.47
CA ALA A 113 9.57 -8.85 19.62
C ALA A 113 9.09 -7.42 19.27
N GLU A 114 9.15 -6.49 20.22
CA GLU A 114 8.82 -5.08 19.98
C GLU A 114 9.79 -4.44 18.99
N ARG A 115 11.10 -4.66 19.16
CA ARG A 115 12.12 -4.19 18.19
C ARG A 115 11.88 -4.73 16.80
N ARG A 116 11.50 -6.01 16.66
CA ARG A 116 11.11 -6.61 15.36
C ARG A 116 9.98 -5.83 14.71
N ARG A 117 8.91 -5.54 15.47
CA ARG A 117 7.75 -4.80 14.98
C ARG A 117 8.12 -3.39 14.55
N GLN A 118 8.92 -2.69 15.35
CA GLN A 118 9.38 -1.33 15.05
C GLN A 118 10.24 -1.29 13.78
N PHE A 119 11.18 -2.23 13.65
CA PHE A 119 12.02 -2.35 12.47
C PHE A 119 11.19 -2.65 11.23
N ALA A 120 10.21 -3.55 11.33
CA ALA A 120 9.34 -3.93 10.23
C ALA A 120 8.49 -2.75 9.73
N LYS A 121 7.99 -1.88 10.61
CA LYS A 121 7.19 -0.70 10.20
C LYS A 121 7.90 0.18 9.17
N LEU A 122 9.23 0.28 9.23
CA LEU A 122 10.05 1.12 8.35
C LEU A 122 10.72 0.36 7.19
N ASN A 123 10.82 -0.98 7.29
CA ASN A 123 11.62 -1.82 6.39
C ASN A 123 10.82 -2.94 5.71
N HIS A 124 9.49 -3.00 5.86
CA HIS A 124 8.70 -4.05 5.21
C HIS A 124 8.70 -3.88 3.68
N PRO A 125 8.92 -4.95 2.88
CA PRO A 125 8.92 -4.85 1.42
C PRO A 125 7.61 -4.28 0.86
N ASP A 126 6.48 -4.61 1.46
CA ASP A 126 5.16 -4.11 1.00
C ASP A 126 4.94 -2.61 1.26
N ARG A 127 5.78 -1.98 2.09
CA ARG A 127 5.67 -0.55 2.44
C ARG A 127 6.65 0.33 1.68
N VAL A 128 7.52 -0.25 0.87
CA VAL A 128 8.51 0.48 0.06
C VAL A 128 8.17 0.37 -1.42
N GLU A 129 8.66 1.34 -2.19
CA GLU A 129 8.55 1.34 -3.65
C GLU A 129 9.14 0.07 -4.26
N ALA A 130 8.59 -0.34 -5.41
CA ALA A 130 8.95 -1.59 -6.08
C ALA A 130 10.47 -1.74 -6.28
N ASP A 131 11.13 -0.66 -6.70
CA ASP A 131 12.58 -0.59 -6.94
C ASP A 131 13.43 -0.88 -5.71
N PHE A 132 12.88 -0.73 -4.50
CA PHE A 132 13.62 -0.90 -3.24
C PHE A 132 13.17 -2.12 -2.42
N ARG A 133 12.22 -2.92 -2.94
CA ARG A 133 11.71 -4.11 -2.25
C ARG A 133 12.77 -5.14 -1.95
N GLU A 134 13.73 -5.34 -2.86
CA GLU A 134 14.83 -6.28 -2.64
C GLU A 134 15.71 -5.85 -1.47
N ARG A 135 15.98 -4.54 -1.38
CA ARG A 135 16.80 -3.93 -0.31
C ARG A 135 16.08 -4.07 1.04
N ALA A 136 14.79 -3.75 1.09
CA ALA A 136 13.93 -3.96 2.25
C ALA A 136 13.86 -5.43 2.69
N THR A 137 13.71 -6.35 1.73
CA THR A 137 13.72 -7.80 1.97
C THR A 137 15.03 -8.26 2.58
N LYS A 138 16.16 -7.80 2.03
CA LYS A 138 17.50 -8.14 2.56
C LYS A 138 17.66 -7.65 4.00
N ARG A 139 17.25 -6.41 4.29
CA ARG A 139 17.27 -5.83 5.65
C ARG A 139 16.41 -6.63 6.62
N MET A 140 15.19 -6.99 6.21
CA MET A 140 14.27 -7.79 7.03
C MET A 140 14.85 -9.18 7.35
N LYS A 141 15.46 -9.84 6.37
CA LYS A 141 16.10 -11.17 6.57
C LYS A 141 17.23 -11.09 7.59
N ILE A 142 18.09 -10.09 7.49
CA ILE A 142 19.21 -9.89 8.43
C ILE A 142 18.66 -9.56 9.82
N ALA A 143 17.68 -8.66 9.94
CA ALA A 143 17.07 -8.34 11.23
C ALA A 143 16.44 -9.58 11.89
N ASN A 144 15.73 -10.41 11.12
CA ASN A 144 15.15 -11.66 11.64
C ASN A 144 16.23 -12.61 12.16
N LEU A 145 17.32 -12.79 11.40
CA LEU A 145 18.46 -13.60 11.82
C LEU A 145 19.03 -13.14 13.16
N LEU A 146 19.28 -11.83 13.31
CA LEU A 146 19.85 -11.24 14.53
C LEU A 146 18.92 -11.40 15.74
N ILE A 147 17.61 -11.21 15.55
CA ILE A 147 16.61 -11.40 16.62
C ILE A 147 16.54 -12.85 17.04
N ASP A 148 16.47 -13.77 16.08
CA ASP A 148 16.38 -15.20 16.37
C ASP A 148 17.65 -15.68 17.10
N GLU A 149 18.82 -15.12 16.75
CA GLU A 149 20.06 -15.38 17.46
C GLU A 149 20.03 -14.84 18.90
N ALA A 150 19.55 -13.62 19.11
CA ALA A 150 19.40 -13.04 20.45
C ALA A 150 18.46 -13.88 21.34
N ILE A 151 17.34 -14.35 20.79
CA ILE A 151 16.41 -15.24 21.49
C ILE A 151 17.09 -16.57 21.87
N ARG A 152 17.88 -17.15 20.95
CA ARG A 152 18.65 -18.39 21.23
C ARG A 152 19.72 -18.19 22.30
N ARG A 153 20.36 -17.01 22.36
CA ARG A 153 21.32 -16.68 23.42
C ARG A 153 20.61 -16.61 24.78
N LEU A 154 19.45 -15.96 24.85
CA LEU A 154 18.65 -15.85 26.07
C LEU A 154 18.20 -17.22 26.60
N SER A 155 17.73 -18.13 25.72
CA SER A 155 17.30 -19.47 26.14
C SER A 155 18.45 -20.29 26.73
N ARG A 156 19.65 -20.20 26.13
CA ARG A 156 20.85 -20.88 26.65
C ARG A 156 21.28 -20.33 28.00
N SER A 157 21.28 -19.00 28.17
CA SER A 157 21.62 -18.38 29.46
C SER A 157 20.67 -18.82 30.57
N GLY A 158 19.36 -18.88 30.30
CA GLY A 158 18.37 -19.37 31.26
C GLY A 158 18.56 -20.84 31.67
N GLU A 159 18.97 -21.70 30.74
CA GLU A 159 19.23 -23.12 31.04
C GLU A 159 20.47 -23.31 31.92
N THR A 160 21.55 -22.56 31.65
CA THR A 160 22.76 -22.61 32.49
C THR A 160 22.50 -22.15 33.93
N ALA A 161 21.65 -21.14 34.13
CA ALA A 161 21.25 -20.68 35.46
C ALA A 161 20.43 -21.74 36.22
N ARG A 162 19.51 -22.43 35.55
CA ARG A 162 18.70 -23.51 36.16
C ARG A 162 19.55 -24.70 36.62
N ARG A 163 20.52 -25.14 35.81
CA ARG A 163 21.41 -26.26 36.18
C ARG A 163 22.25 -25.97 37.42
N LYS A 164 22.78 -24.75 37.55
CA LYS A 164 23.56 -24.34 38.74
C LYS A 164 22.73 -24.36 40.02
N ASN A 165 21.45 -24.03 39.95
CA ASN A 165 20.57 -24.00 41.12
C ASN A 165 20.17 -25.41 41.61
N GLN A 166 20.10 -26.40 40.71
CA GLN A 166 19.79 -27.79 41.07
C GLN A 166 20.99 -28.55 41.65
N GLY A 167 22.23 -28.20 41.27
CA GLY A 167 23.45 -28.83 41.80
C GLY A 167 23.89 -28.38 43.20
N SER A 168 23.21 -27.38 43.80
CA SER A 168 23.53 -26.87 45.14
C SER A 168 22.55 -27.34 46.23
N GLN A 169 21.55 -28.17 45.87
CA GLN A 169 20.59 -28.77 46.80
C GLN A 169 20.84 -30.27 47.05
N SER A 170 22.01 -30.79 46.69
CA SER A 170 22.49 -32.15 46.99
C SER A 170 23.84 -32.07 47.69
#